data_AF-A0A1X1QTY0-F1
#
_entry.id   AF-A0A1X1QTY0-F1
#
_cell.length_a   1.000
_cell.length_b   1.000
_cell.length_c   1.000
_cell.angle_alpha   90.00
_cell.angle_beta   90.00
_cell.angle_gamma   90.00
#
_symmetry.space_group_name_H-M   'P 1'
#
loop_
_entity.id
_entity.type
_entity.pdbx_description
1 polymer ?
#
loop_
_entity_poly.entity_id
_entity_poly.type
_entity_poly.pdbx_seq_one_letter_code
_entity_poly.pdbx_strand_id
1 'polypeptide(L)'
;MEPWVPTWLLGVPPSTLKDRISGRVKHGTKSGPIPYLDEPEEEELVDFLKKSATLGCGKTKREVFIILKKKGRFNNHFNGEGWWLRFMQRHQTLSLRSSDALSRVRANAVTKENMDNYFSLLRDTLTKNDLLDKYSST
;
A
#
# COMPACT_ATOMS: atom_id res chain seq x y z
N MET A 1 4.86 -6.83 -52.49
CA MET A 1 3.42 -7.06 -52.23
C MET A 1 3.39 -8.10 -51.13
N GLU A 2 3.15 -7.70 -49.88
CA GLU A 2 3.20 -8.63 -48.75
C GLU A 2 2.07 -9.68 -48.88
N PRO A 3 2.35 -10.97 -48.65
CA PRO A 3 1.35 -12.03 -48.79
C PRO A 3 0.23 -11.84 -47.75
N TRP A 4 -1.02 -11.91 -48.21
CA TRP A 4 -2.22 -11.79 -47.38
C TRP A 4 -2.32 -13.01 -46.45
N VAL A 5 -2.05 -12.82 -45.16
CA VAL A 5 -2.22 -13.87 -44.14
C VAL A 5 -3.67 -13.87 -43.68
N PRO A 6 -4.43 -14.97 -43.84
CA PRO A 6 -5.81 -15.04 -43.39
C PRO A 6 -5.91 -14.94 -41.86
N THR A 7 -6.89 -14.20 -41.36
CA THR A 7 -7.07 -13.89 -39.93
C THR A 7 -7.35 -15.12 -39.06
N TRP A 8 -7.97 -16.18 -39.60
CA TRP A 8 -8.21 -17.45 -38.89
C TRP A 8 -6.92 -18.19 -38.53
N LEU A 9 -5.81 -17.89 -39.21
CA LEU A 9 -4.51 -18.51 -38.95
C LEU A 9 -3.91 -18.05 -37.61
N LEU A 10 -4.34 -16.89 -37.11
CA LEU A 10 -3.84 -16.27 -35.88
C LEU A 10 -4.71 -16.56 -34.66
N GLY A 11 -5.83 -17.29 -34.81
CA GLY A 11 -6.78 -17.54 -33.72
C GLY A 11 -7.46 -16.27 -33.17
N VAL A 12 -7.40 -15.16 -33.91
CA VAL A 12 -7.97 -13.87 -33.51
C VAL A 12 -9.19 -13.55 -34.37
N PRO A 13 -10.35 -13.20 -33.78
CA PRO A 13 -11.53 -12.79 -34.54
C PRO A 13 -11.24 -11.60 -35.47
N PRO A 14 -11.77 -11.59 -36.71
CA PRO A 14 -11.59 -10.48 -37.65
C PRO A 14 -12.02 -9.12 -37.10
N SER A 15 -13.03 -9.10 -36.23
CA SER A 15 -13.51 -7.89 -35.53
C SER A 15 -12.46 -7.27 -34.63
N THR A 16 -11.69 -8.08 -33.88
CA THR A 16 -10.61 -7.60 -33.00
C THR A 16 -9.47 -6.97 -33.82
N LEU A 17 -9.15 -7.53 -34.98
CA LEU A 17 -8.17 -6.94 -35.90
C LEU A 17 -8.71 -5.64 -36.50
N LYS A 18 -9.96 -5.61 -36.94
CA LYS A 18 -10.63 -4.41 -37.45
C LYS A 18 -10.65 -3.29 -36.40
N ASP A 19 -10.97 -3.59 -35.14
CA ASP A 19 -10.99 -2.62 -34.05
C ASP A 19 -9.59 -2.05 -33.75
N ARG A 20 -8.52 -2.83 -33.95
CA ARG A 20 -7.13 -2.36 -33.80
C ARG A 20 -6.65 -1.53 -34.99
N ILE A 21 -6.95 -1.96 -36.21
CA ILE A 21 -6.59 -1.23 -37.45
C ILE A 21 -7.35 0.09 -37.54
N SER A 22 -8.62 0.12 -37.16
CA SER A 22 -9.43 1.34 -37.13
C SER A 22 -9.08 2.30 -35.98
N GLY A 23 -8.17 1.92 -35.08
CA GLY A 23 -7.78 2.73 -33.92
C GLY A 23 -8.83 2.80 -32.81
N ARG A 24 -9.96 2.09 -32.93
CA ARG A 24 -10.99 1.99 -31.89
C ARG A 24 -10.41 1.43 -30.59
N VAL A 25 -9.50 0.46 -30.71
CA VAL A 25 -8.74 -0.10 -29.59
C VAL A 25 -7.26 0.14 -29.82
N LYS A 26 -6.65 1.00 -28.99
CA LYS A 26 -5.19 1.19 -29.00
C LYS A 26 -4.50 -0.12 -28.61
N HIS A 27 -3.49 -0.51 -29.38
CA HIS A 27 -2.69 -1.68 -29.04
C HIS A 27 -2.01 -1.48 -27.67
N GLY A 28 -2.04 -2.50 -26.81
CA GLY A 28 -1.37 -2.48 -25.51
C GLY A 28 -2.23 -1.95 -24.36
N THR A 29 -3.48 -1.56 -24.61
CA THR A 29 -4.40 -1.21 -23.52
C THR A 29 -4.84 -2.46 -22.78
N LYS A 30 -4.82 -2.39 -21.44
CA LYS A 30 -5.35 -3.44 -20.57
C LYS A 30 -6.86 -3.27 -20.48
N SER A 31 -7.62 -4.33 -20.78
CA SER A 31 -9.07 -4.33 -20.60
C SER A 31 -9.40 -4.45 -19.11
N GLY A 32 -10.19 -3.53 -18.58
CA GLY A 32 -10.68 -3.59 -17.20
C GLY A 32 -11.10 -2.22 -16.67
N PRO A 33 -11.79 -2.20 -15.51
CA PRO A 33 -12.08 -0.98 -14.79
C PRO A 33 -10.79 -0.31 -14.30
N ILE A 34 -10.87 1.01 -14.12
CA ILE A 34 -9.77 1.82 -13.58
C ILE A 34 -9.41 1.29 -12.19
N PRO A 35 -8.11 1.06 -11.88
CA PRO A 35 -7.66 0.64 -10.56
C PRO A 35 -8.10 1.62 -9.46
N TYR A 36 -8.27 1.11 -8.23
CA TYR A 36 -8.64 1.95 -7.08
C TYR A 36 -7.50 2.87 -6.62
N LEU A 37 -6.25 2.43 -6.82
CA LEU A 37 -5.05 3.21 -6.57
C LEU A 37 -4.27 3.24 -7.88
N ASP A 38 -3.70 4.42 -8.19
CA ASP A 38 -2.74 4.52 -9.28
C ASP A 38 -1.44 3.82 -8.90
N GLU A 39 -0.65 3.42 -9.90
CA GLU A 39 0.64 2.75 -9.70
C GLU A 39 1.58 3.46 -8.69
N PRO A 40 1.81 4.79 -8.76
CA PRO A 40 2.64 5.48 -7.77
C PRO A 40 2.04 5.49 -6.35
N GLU A 41 0.71 5.54 -6.23
CA GLU A 41 0.06 5.51 -4.91
C GLU A 41 0.14 4.12 -4.28
N GLU A 42 0.02 3.08 -5.10
CA GLU A 42 0.16 1.72 -4.66
C GLU A 42 1.59 1.44 -4.19
N GLU A 43 2.60 1.97 -4.88
CA GLU A 43 4.00 1.88 -4.48
C GLU A 43 4.29 2.66 -3.18
N GLU A 44 3.76 3.88 -3.03
CA GLU A 44 3.84 4.67 -1.79
C GLU A 44 3.29 3.87 -0.59
N LEU A 45 2.16 3.18 -0.79
CA LEU A 45 1.55 2.33 0.24
C LEU A 45 2.47 1.16 0.61
N VAL A 46 3.05 0.49 -0.38
CA VAL A 46 3.97 -0.64 -0.16
C VAL A 46 5.19 -0.20 0.65
N ASP A 47 5.78 0.94 0.29
CA ASP A 47 6.94 1.50 0.99
C ASP A 47 6.59 1.90 2.43
N PHE A 48 5.44 2.51 2.64
CA PHE A 48 4.94 2.81 3.98
C PHE A 48 4.77 1.54 4.83
N LEU A 49 4.24 0.46 4.25
CA LEU A 49 4.05 -0.81 4.94
C LEU A 49 5.39 -1.48 5.29
N LYS A 50 6.36 -1.45 4.38
CA LYS A 50 7.73 -1.94 4.63
C LYS A 50 8.41 -1.15 5.74
N LYS A 51 8.38 0.19 5.69
CA LYS A 51 8.94 1.07 6.73
C LYS A 51 8.25 0.83 8.09
N SER A 52 6.94 0.68 8.09
CA SER A 52 6.20 0.37 9.32
C SER A 52 6.63 -0.97 9.91
N ALA A 53 6.84 -1.98 9.06
CA ALA A 53 7.30 -3.30 9.49
C ALA A 53 8.74 -3.28 10.04
N THR A 54 9.67 -2.54 9.41
CA THR A 54 11.06 -2.42 9.89
C THR A 54 11.15 -1.73 11.24
N LEU A 55 10.26 -0.76 11.50
CA LEU A 55 10.11 -0.11 12.82
C LEU A 55 9.45 -1.00 13.88
N GLY A 56 9.07 -2.24 13.54
CA GLY A 56 8.38 -3.17 14.43
C GLY A 56 6.87 -2.89 14.59
N CYS A 57 6.34 -1.97 13.78
CA CYS A 57 4.95 -1.52 13.79
C CYS A 57 4.19 -2.01 12.54
N GLY A 58 4.30 -3.30 12.23
CA GLY A 58 3.61 -3.91 11.10
C GLY A 58 2.09 -3.67 11.14
N LYS A 59 1.49 -3.42 9.97
CA LYS A 59 0.06 -3.11 9.86
C LYS A 59 -0.77 -4.34 9.53
N THR A 60 -1.92 -4.44 10.19
CA THR A 60 -2.96 -5.40 9.88
C THR A 60 -3.73 -4.97 8.64
N LYS A 61 -4.33 -5.95 7.95
CA LYS A 61 -5.24 -5.70 6.81
C LYS A 61 -6.34 -4.68 7.14
N ARG A 62 -6.91 -4.74 8.35
CA ARG A 62 -7.95 -3.81 8.81
C ARG A 62 -7.42 -2.38 8.88
N GLU A 63 -6.23 -2.17 9.43
CA GLU A 63 -5.59 -0.86 9.49
C GLU A 63 -5.29 -0.30 8.09
N VAL A 64 -4.83 -1.14 7.16
CA VAL A 64 -4.61 -0.72 5.77
C VAL A 64 -5.92 -0.22 5.14
N PHE A 65 -7.03 -0.92 5.33
CA PHE A 65 -8.32 -0.45 4.84
C PHE A 65 -8.79 0.84 5.51
N ILE A 66 -8.52 1.04 6.80
CA ILE A 66 -8.83 2.29 7.48
C ILE A 66 -8.03 3.45 6.87
N ILE A 67 -6.74 3.26 6.58
CA ILE A 67 -5.89 4.26 5.93
C ILE A 67 -6.44 4.61 4.54
N LEU A 68 -6.81 3.60 3.74
CA LEU A 68 -7.31 3.81 2.39
C LEU A 68 -8.70 4.44 2.35
N LYS A 69 -9.56 4.12 3.32
CA LYS A 69 -10.85 4.82 3.53
C LYS A 69 -10.64 6.28 3.93
N LYS A 70 -9.69 6.57 4.82
CA LYS A 70 -9.33 7.95 5.21
C LYS A 70 -8.78 8.77 4.04
N LYS A 71 -8.02 8.15 3.13
CA LYS A 71 -7.57 8.77 1.86
C LYS A 71 -8.71 8.92 0.82
N GLY A 72 -9.94 8.49 1.10
CA GLY A 72 -11.08 8.60 0.18
C GLY A 72 -11.05 7.64 -1.01
N ARG A 73 -10.15 6.64 -1.01
CA ARG A 73 -9.96 5.70 -2.13
C ARG A 73 -10.99 4.57 -2.15
N PHE A 74 -11.60 4.26 -1.02
CA PHE A 74 -12.65 3.26 -0.90
C PHE A 74 -13.94 3.84 -0.33
N ASN A 75 -15.07 3.44 -0.91
CA ASN A 75 -16.38 3.78 -0.38
C ASN A 75 -16.68 2.99 0.91
N ASN A 76 -17.70 3.42 1.66
CA ASN A 76 -18.05 2.77 2.93
C ASN A 76 -18.47 1.30 2.78
N HIS A 77 -18.98 0.91 1.60
CA HIS A 77 -19.43 -0.45 1.28
C HIS A 77 -18.35 -1.36 0.68
N PHE A 78 -17.11 -0.90 0.58
CA PHE A 78 -16.02 -1.67 0.02
C PHE A 78 -15.69 -2.89 0.91
N ASN A 79 -15.98 -4.09 0.39
CA ASN A 79 -15.71 -5.35 1.07
C ASN A 79 -14.25 -5.80 0.96
N GLY A 80 -13.46 -5.17 0.07
CA GLY A 80 -11.99 -5.18 0.01
C GLY A 80 -11.25 -6.49 -0.15
N GLU A 81 -11.92 -7.63 -0.02
CA GLU A 81 -11.30 -8.96 0.01
C GLU A 81 -10.59 -9.27 -1.31
N GLY A 82 -11.30 -9.09 -2.42
CA GLY A 82 -10.76 -9.34 -3.77
C GLY A 82 -9.64 -8.37 -4.13
N TRP A 83 -9.74 -7.11 -3.69
CA TRP A 83 -8.67 -6.13 -3.90
C TRP A 83 -7.43 -6.49 -3.09
N TRP A 84 -7.59 -6.87 -1.82
CA TRP A 84 -6.48 -7.25 -0.94
C TRP A 84 -5.73 -8.46 -1.48
N LEU A 85 -6.45 -9.50 -1.93
CA LEU A 85 -5.84 -10.67 -2.52
C LEU A 85 -4.99 -10.30 -3.75
N ARG A 86 -5.54 -9.49 -4.65
CA ARG A 86 -4.84 -9.04 -5.86
C ARG A 86 -3.66 -8.11 -5.54
N PHE A 87 -3.79 -7.25 -4.53
CA PHE A 87 -2.72 -6.37 -4.05
C PHE A 87 -1.54 -7.21 -3.54
N MET A 88 -1.81 -8.21 -2.68
CA MET A 88 -0.78 -9.12 -2.19
C MET A 88 -0.16 -9.99 -3.30
N GLN A 89 -0.94 -10.37 -4.32
CA GLN A 89 -0.42 -11.10 -5.49
C GLN A 89 0.55 -10.25 -6.33
N ARG A 90 0.27 -8.95 -6.49
CA ARG A 90 1.17 -8.01 -7.18
C ARG A 90 2.43 -7.74 -6.37
N HIS A 91 2.30 -7.66 -5.04
CA HIS A 91 3.38 -7.31 -4.13
C HIS A 91 3.81 -8.48 -3.25
N GLN A 92 4.39 -9.51 -3.86
CA GLN A 92 4.88 -10.71 -3.17
C GLN A 92 6.01 -10.42 -2.15
N THR A 93 6.57 -9.21 -2.19
CA THR A 93 7.52 -8.72 -1.16
C THR A 93 6.85 -8.48 0.19
N LEU A 94 5.52 -8.34 0.23
CA LEU A 94 4.73 -8.23 1.44
C LEU A 94 4.23 -9.60 1.89
N SER A 95 4.27 -9.88 3.18
CA SER A 95 3.67 -11.08 3.77
C SER A 95 2.90 -10.75 5.04
N LEU A 96 1.72 -11.36 5.20
CA LEU A 96 0.99 -11.36 6.46
C LEU A 96 1.66 -12.37 7.39
N ARG A 97 2.06 -11.92 8.58
CA ARG A 97 2.61 -12.77 9.63
C ARG A 97 1.79 -12.59 10.88
N SER A 98 1.63 -13.68 11.64
CA SER A 98 1.13 -13.58 13.01
C SER A 98 2.12 -12.73 13.82
N SER A 99 1.62 -11.69 14.45
CA SER A 99 2.44 -10.86 15.32
C SER A 99 2.96 -11.70 16.49
N ASP A 100 4.20 -11.46 16.89
CA ASP A 100 4.73 -11.97 18.14
C ASP A 100 4.04 -11.24 19.32
N ALA A 101 3.99 -11.87 20.50
CA ALA A 101 3.40 -11.27 21.70
C ALA A 101 4.03 -9.91 22.01
N LEU A 102 5.35 -9.79 21.84
CA LEU A 102 6.09 -8.56 22.04
C LEU A 102 5.69 -7.46 21.04
N SER A 103 5.48 -7.82 19.77
CA SER A 103 5.02 -6.87 18.74
C SER A 103 3.63 -6.32 19.06
N ARG A 104 2.72 -7.16 19.59
CA ARG A 104 1.39 -6.70 20.05
C ARG A 104 1.50 -5.71 21.21
N VAL A 105 2.31 -6.03 22.22
CA VAL A 105 2.52 -5.13 23.37
C VAL A 105 3.10 -3.79 22.90
N ARG A 106 4.11 -3.81 22.01
CA ARG A 106 4.69 -2.58 21.44
C ARG A 106 3.66 -1.76 20.67
N ALA A 107 2.86 -2.39 19.81
CA ALA A 107 1.82 -1.69 19.05
C ALA A 107 0.78 -1.04 19.99
N ASN A 108 0.38 -1.74 21.06
CA ASN A 108 -0.55 -1.23 22.07
C ASN A 108 0.08 -0.17 22.99
N ALA A 109 1.40 -0.17 23.14
CA ALA A 109 2.10 0.82 23.97
C ALA A 109 2.18 2.19 23.28
N VAL A 110 2.11 2.25 21.94
CA VAL A 110 2.12 3.51 21.17
C VAL A 110 0.72 4.11 21.09
N THR A 111 0.17 4.49 22.25
CA THR A 111 -1.03 5.33 22.34
C THR A 111 -0.63 6.78 22.56
N LYS A 112 -1.53 7.72 22.23
CA LYS A 112 -1.30 9.15 22.49
C LYS A 112 -0.95 9.39 23.96
N GLU A 113 -1.74 8.83 24.88
CA GLU A 113 -1.54 8.97 26.32
C GLU A 113 -0.17 8.44 26.79
N ASN A 114 0.24 7.24 26.32
CA ASN A 114 1.52 6.68 26.69
C ASN A 114 2.70 7.48 26.10
N MET A 115 2.55 7.99 24.88
CA MET A 115 3.55 8.86 24.25
C MET A 115 3.68 10.18 25.01
N ASP A 116 2.55 10.80 25.36
CA ASP A 116 2.51 12.06 26.12
C ASP A 116 3.14 11.86 27.52
N ASN A 117 2.83 10.76 28.20
CA ASN A 117 3.42 10.40 29.48
C ASN A 117 4.92 10.14 29.36
N TYR A 118 5.36 9.41 28.33
CA TYR A 118 6.77 9.14 28.08
C TYR A 118 7.57 10.43 27.87
N PHE A 119 7.10 11.33 27.01
CA PHE A 119 7.80 12.58 26.73
C PHE A 119 7.77 13.55 27.91
N SER A 120 6.68 13.57 28.67
CA SER A 120 6.59 14.33 29.94
C SER A 120 7.63 13.82 30.94
N LEU A 121 7.67 12.50 31.17
CA LEU A 121 8.64 11.89 32.08
C LEU A 121 10.09 12.10 31.62
N LEU A 122 10.34 11.98 30.31
CA LEU A 122 11.65 12.24 29.73
C LEU A 122 12.08 13.69 29.97
N ARG A 123 11.21 14.65 29.69
CA ARG A 123 11.47 16.08 29.92
C ARG A 123 11.74 16.38 31.38
N ASP A 124 10.94 15.83 32.29
CA ASP A 124 11.11 16.01 33.73
C ASP A 124 12.43 15.41 34.20
N THR A 125 12.79 14.24 33.70
CA THR A 125 14.04 13.56 34.05
C THR A 125 15.24 14.36 33.55
N LEU A 126 15.20 14.86 32.32
CA LEU A 126 16.27 15.69 31.76
C LEU A 126 16.41 17.03 32.49
N THR A 127 15.30 17.64 32.92
CA THR A 127 15.30 18.89 33.70
C THR A 127 15.87 18.65 35.10
N LYS A 128 15.45 17.58 35.78
CA LYS A 128 15.94 17.24 37.14
C LYS A 128 17.44 16.95 37.19
N ASN A 129 18.01 16.44 36.12
CA ASN A 129 19.44 16.10 36.03
C ASN A 129 20.27 17.19 35.34
N ASP A 130 19.67 18.36 35.03
CA ASP A 130 20.33 19.48 34.35
C ASP A 130 21.02 19.07 33.03
N LEU A 131 20.36 18.18 32.28
CA LEU A 131 20.88 17.61 31.03
C LEU A 131 20.29 18.27 29.79
N LEU A 132 19.28 19.13 29.92
CA LEU A 132 18.61 19.76 28.78
C LEU A 132 19.56 20.64 27.96
N ASP A 133 20.47 21.36 28.61
CA ASP A 133 21.39 22.31 27.94
C ASP A 133 22.64 21.66 27.36
N LYS A 134 22.92 20.39 27.67
CA LYS A 134 24.10 19.68 27.14
C LYS A 134 23.96 19.21 25.68
N TYR A 135 22.74 19.19 25.14
CA TYR A 135 22.46 18.67 23.79
C TYR A 135 22.12 19.76 22.76
N SER A 136 22.14 21.04 23.13
CA SER A 136 21.89 22.17 22.21
C SER A 136 23.13 22.64 21.44
N SER A 137 24.30 22.04 21.70
CA SER A 137 25.58 22.40 21.08
C SER A 137 26.18 21.24 20.29
N THR A 138 25.58 20.88 19.16
CA THR A 138 26.20 20.13 18.05
C THR A 138 25.50 20.45 16.76
#